data_AF-A0AAD5L1X5-F1
#
_entry.id   AF-A0AAD5L1X5-F1
#
_cell.length_a   1.000
_cell.length_b   1.000
_cell.length_c   1.000
_cell.angle_alpha   90.00
_cell.angle_beta   90.00
_cell.angle_gamma   90.00
#
_symmetry.space_group_name_H-M   'P 1'
#
loop_
_entity.id
_entity.type
_entity.pdbx_description
1 polymer ?
#
loop_
_entity_poly.entity_id
_entity_poly.type
_entity_poly.pdbx_seq_one_letter_code
_entity_poly.pdbx_strand_id
1 'polypeptide(L)'
;MGKHLVVFSTYHSCGKLSDFHFDTLLADESQYCTAEEFSKGVSDINSKVKLYFTATERHTAGENGRGLNNVNLFGERLYQIMPATLIELGYIVPPRLHIMHSDIPVPKNKKKKDMTLEEGEIHQRAVVNKVIELAKAQHELTVGDLGFSKILFSLNTTDDVKAIRDGERINGVQCSDRDAFLKEVKVEGRNCLLFHYDILSEGIDVDGITGVCIMRDMGLAKILQTIGRAVRVYKPDPSKKKQAWISVPVFNGDDDSYAIINQYAWY
;
A
#
# COMPACT_ATOMS: atom_id res chain seq x y z
N MET A 1 -13.84 3.63 -39.84
CA MET A 1 -12.54 2.93 -39.72
C MET A 1 -11.51 3.96 -39.29
N GLY A 2 -10.62 3.65 -38.34
CA GLY A 2 -9.69 4.62 -37.74
C GLY A 2 -9.74 4.76 -36.22
N LYS A 3 -10.25 3.76 -35.50
CA LYS A 3 -10.14 3.71 -34.03
C LYS A 3 -9.04 2.73 -33.66
N HIS A 4 -8.17 3.13 -32.73
CA HIS A 4 -7.19 2.22 -32.14
C HIS A 4 -7.91 1.15 -31.32
N LEU A 5 -7.50 -0.10 -31.49
CA LEU A 5 -7.93 -1.19 -30.63
C LEU A 5 -7.01 -1.20 -29.41
N VAL A 6 -7.61 -1.08 -28.22
CA VAL A 6 -6.89 -1.19 -26.94
C VAL A 6 -7.46 -2.40 -26.21
N VAL A 7 -6.57 -3.31 -25.81
CA VAL A 7 -6.92 -4.53 -25.08
C VAL A 7 -6.32 -4.45 -23.69
N PHE A 8 -7.15 -4.61 -22.66
CA PHE A 8 -6.70 -4.71 -21.27
C PHE A 8 -6.68 -6.19 -20.85
N SER A 9 -5.57 -6.64 -20.28
CA SER A 9 -5.43 -7.99 -19.74
C SER A 9 -4.62 -7.97 -18.47
N THR A 10 -4.95 -8.86 -17.55
CA THR A 10 -4.09 -9.16 -16.40
C THR A 10 -2.91 -10.04 -16.82
N TYR A 11 -1.84 -10.06 -16.03
CA TYR A 11 -0.69 -10.94 -16.28
C TYR A 11 -1.09 -12.42 -16.28
N HIS A 12 -2.06 -12.82 -15.45
CA HIS A 12 -2.60 -14.18 -15.44
C HIS A 12 -3.28 -14.60 -16.75
N SER A 13 -3.83 -13.65 -17.51
CA SER A 13 -4.60 -13.95 -18.73
C SER A 13 -3.87 -13.59 -20.02
N CYS A 14 -2.77 -12.84 -19.94
CA CYS A 14 -2.11 -12.24 -21.10
C CYS A 14 -1.56 -13.26 -22.10
N GLY A 15 -1.23 -14.48 -21.65
CA GLY A 15 -0.81 -15.57 -22.53
C GLY A 15 -1.86 -15.97 -23.57
N LYS A 16 -3.16 -15.67 -23.35
CA LYS A 16 -4.23 -15.89 -24.34
C LYS A 16 -4.14 -14.93 -25.54
N LEU A 17 -3.26 -13.93 -25.48
CA LEU A 17 -3.06 -12.93 -26.52
C LEU A 17 -1.86 -13.23 -27.42
N SER A 18 -1.20 -14.38 -27.25
CA SER A 18 0.02 -14.75 -28.00
C SER A 18 -0.18 -14.78 -29.52
N ASP A 19 -1.37 -15.16 -29.96
CA ASP A 19 -1.69 -15.34 -31.38
C ASP A 19 -2.06 -14.02 -32.08
N PHE A 20 -2.13 -12.91 -31.32
CA PHE A 20 -2.42 -11.59 -31.84
C PHE A 20 -1.14 -10.78 -32.04
N HIS A 21 -1.14 -9.90 -33.05
CA HIS A 21 -0.06 -8.96 -33.28
C HIS A 21 -0.47 -7.56 -32.82
N PHE A 22 0.34 -6.95 -31.96
CA PHE A 22 0.13 -5.60 -31.44
C PHE A 22 1.23 -4.64 -31.92
N ASP A 23 0.88 -3.37 -32.13
CA ASP A 23 1.90 -2.35 -32.38
C ASP A 23 2.66 -1.98 -31.11
N THR A 24 1.99 -2.01 -29.95
CA THR A 24 2.57 -1.62 -28.66
C THR A 24 1.99 -2.44 -27.52
N LEU A 25 2.87 -2.93 -26.65
CA LEU A 25 2.53 -3.52 -25.35
C LEU A 25 2.98 -2.57 -24.25
N LEU A 26 2.08 -2.26 -23.31
CA LEU A 26 2.38 -1.51 -22.10
C LEU A 26 2.21 -2.46 -20.91
N ALA A 27 3.30 -2.72 -20.19
CA ALA A 27 3.32 -3.56 -19.00
C ALA A 27 3.40 -2.66 -17.76
N ASP A 28 2.25 -2.42 -17.13
CA ASP A 28 2.16 -1.69 -15.86
C ASP A 28 2.51 -2.57 -14.66
N GLU A 29 3.10 -2.01 -13.61
CA GLU A 29 3.62 -2.76 -12.46
C GLU A 29 4.55 -3.92 -12.90
N SER A 30 5.47 -3.62 -13.81
CA SER A 30 6.33 -4.61 -14.49
C SER A 30 7.24 -5.43 -13.58
N GLN A 31 7.38 -5.05 -12.30
CA GLN A 31 8.06 -5.88 -11.29
C GLN A 31 7.42 -7.25 -11.10
N TYR A 32 6.15 -7.42 -11.49
CA TYR A 32 5.50 -8.72 -11.51
C TYR A 32 5.91 -9.56 -12.72
N CYS A 33 6.34 -8.97 -13.84
CA CYS A 33 6.82 -9.71 -15.01
C CYS A 33 8.08 -10.56 -14.71
N THR A 34 8.79 -10.29 -13.61
CA THR A 34 9.96 -11.08 -13.20
C THR A 34 9.59 -12.43 -12.58
N ALA A 35 8.31 -12.64 -12.25
CA ALA A 35 7.82 -13.89 -11.66
C ALA A 35 7.78 -14.99 -12.72
N GLU A 36 8.10 -16.23 -12.34
CA GLU A 36 8.22 -17.35 -13.27
C GLU A 36 6.90 -17.66 -13.99
N GLU A 37 5.79 -17.50 -13.29
CA GLU A 37 4.43 -17.69 -13.78
C GLU A 37 4.01 -16.65 -14.82
N PHE A 38 4.62 -15.46 -14.85
CA PHE A 38 4.23 -14.36 -15.73
C PHE A 38 5.24 -14.07 -16.82
N SER A 39 6.53 -14.37 -16.59
CA SER A 39 7.61 -13.98 -17.49
C SER A 39 7.40 -14.52 -18.90
N LYS A 40 6.93 -15.78 -19.01
CA LYS A 40 6.66 -16.42 -20.29
C LYS A 40 5.45 -15.81 -21.01
N GLY A 41 4.36 -15.59 -20.28
CA GLY A 41 3.14 -15.03 -20.87
C GLY A 41 3.38 -13.65 -21.48
N VAL A 42 4.18 -12.80 -20.82
CA VAL A 42 4.51 -11.46 -21.32
C VAL A 42 5.56 -11.48 -22.44
N SER A 43 6.54 -12.38 -22.37
CA SER A 43 7.56 -12.51 -23.41
C SER A 43 6.96 -12.98 -24.74
N ASP A 44 5.98 -13.89 -24.69
CA ASP A 44 5.42 -14.54 -25.86
C ASP A 44 4.43 -13.65 -26.64
N ILE A 45 3.97 -12.54 -26.05
CA ILE A 45 3.10 -11.60 -26.76
C ILE A 45 3.86 -10.95 -27.91
N ASN A 46 3.30 -11.09 -29.12
CA ASN A 46 3.87 -10.52 -30.33
C ASN A 46 3.53 -9.04 -30.43
N SER A 47 4.53 -8.19 -30.20
CA SER A 47 4.38 -6.73 -30.33
C SER A 47 5.63 -6.08 -30.89
N LYS A 48 5.48 -5.03 -31.72
CA LYS A 48 6.62 -4.28 -32.27
C LYS A 48 7.43 -3.55 -31.20
N VAL A 49 6.77 -3.01 -30.17
CA VAL A 49 7.39 -2.30 -29.05
C VAL A 49 6.79 -2.80 -27.73
N LYS A 50 7.64 -3.07 -26.73
CA LYS A 50 7.24 -3.41 -25.36
C LYS A 50 7.79 -2.33 -24.42
N LEU A 51 6.92 -1.70 -23.65
CA LEU A 51 7.29 -0.70 -22.64
C LEU A 51 6.89 -1.22 -21.25
N TYR A 52 7.83 -1.16 -20.31
CA TYR A 52 7.67 -1.66 -18.96
C TYR A 52 7.71 -0.48 -17.98
N PHE A 53 6.67 -0.35 -17.17
CA PHE A 53 6.51 0.74 -16.21
C PHE A 53 6.46 0.16 -14.80
N THR A 54 7.21 0.76 -13.88
CA THR A 54 7.19 0.38 -12.47
C THR A 54 7.68 1.55 -11.61
N ALA A 55 7.15 1.64 -10.40
CA ALA A 55 7.72 2.47 -9.34
C ALA A 55 8.68 1.68 -8.42
N THR A 56 8.71 0.35 -8.53
CA THR A 56 9.36 -0.55 -7.58
C THR A 56 10.10 -1.66 -8.32
N GLU A 57 11.28 -1.35 -8.85
CA GLU A 57 12.02 -2.34 -9.63
C GLU A 57 12.39 -3.59 -8.82
N ARG A 58 12.34 -4.75 -9.48
CA ARG A 58 12.81 -6.03 -8.94
C ARG A 58 13.98 -6.52 -9.77
N HIS A 59 15.17 -6.53 -9.17
CA HIS A 59 16.39 -7.00 -9.82
C HIS A 59 16.76 -8.41 -9.37
N THR A 60 17.49 -9.11 -10.23
CA THR A 60 18.13 -10.39 -9.90
C THR A 60 19.65 -10.23 -9.97
N ALA A 61 20.37 -11.01 -9.15
CA ALA A 61 21.83 -10.90 -9.03
C ALA A 61 22.58 -11.17 -10.35
N GLY A 62 22.02 -12.00 -11.23
CA GLY A 62 22.60 -12.29 -12.55
C GLY A 62 21.91 -11.52 -13.67
N GLU A 63 22.69 -11.13 -14.69
CA GLU A 63 22.22 -10.48 -15.93
C GLU A 63 21.29 -11.38 -16.76
N ASN A 64 21.42 -12.71 -16.60
CA ASN A 64 20.55 -13.72 -17.22
C ASN A 64 19.35 -14.11 -16.35
N GLY A 65 19.15 -13.45 -15.20
CA GLY A 65 18.01 -13.69 -14.33
C GLY A 65 16.72 -13.09 -14.89
N ARG A 66 15.62 -13.24 -14.16
CA ARG A 66 14.31 -12.70 -14.55
C ARG A 66 14.08 -11.26 -14.08
N GLY A 67 15.06 -10.64 -13.42
CA GLY A 67 14.95 -9.28 -12.92
C GLY A 67 14.84 -8.25 -14.04
N LEU A 68 14.26 -7.08 -13.73
CA LEU A 68 14.12 -5.97 -14.68
C LEU A 68 15.47 -5.41 -15.17
N ASN A 69 16.57 -5.79 -14.52
CA ASN A 69 17.93 -5.52 -14.98
C ASN A 69 18.38 -6.41 -16.16
N ASN A 70 17.58 -7.39 -16.59
CA ASN A 70 17.85 -8.19 -17.78
C ASN A 70 17.43 -7.44 -19.05
N VAL A 71 18.39 -6.77 -19.69
CA VAL A 71 18.19 -5.99 -20.93
C VAL A 71 17.70 -6.87 -22.09
N ASN A 72 18.07 -8.15 -22.14
CA ASN A 72 17.60 -9.05 -23.20
C ASN A 72 16.10 -9.33 -23.10
N LEU A 73 15.52 -9.31 -21.88
CA LEU A 73 14.10 -9.53 -21.65
C LEU A 73 13.28 -8.23 -21.68
N PHE A 74 13.81 -7.15 -21.10
CA PHE A 74 13.03 -5.93 -20.82
C PHE A 74 13.50 -4.70 -21.60
N GLY A 75 14.62 -4.80 -22.33
CA GLY A 75 15.25 -3.67 -23.00
C GLY A 75 16.02 -2.76 -22.05
N GLU A 76 16.58 -1.69 -22.63
CA GLU A 76 17.33 -0.68 -21.90
C GLU A 76 16.38 0.22 -21.07
N ARG A 77 16.88 0.72 -19.93
CA ARG A 77 16.17 1.73 -19.15
C ARG A 77 16.12 3.04 -19.91
N LEU A 78 14.92 3.40 -20.40
CA LEU A 78 14.72 4.64 -21.14
C LEU A 78 14.71 5.89 -20.24
N TYR A 79 14.16 5.77 -19.02
CA TYR A 79 14.04 6.89 -18.09
C TYR A 79 13.88 6.40 -16.65
N GLN A 80 14.40 7.16 -15.70
CA GLN A 80 14.17 6.98 -14.27
C GLN A 80 14.19 8.34 -13.57
N ILE A 81 13.27 8.53 -12.63
CA ILE A 81 13.22 9.70 -11.77
C ILE A 81 13.18 9.26 -10.31
N MET A 82 13.95 9.93 -9.47
CA MET A 82 14.01 9.61 -8.04
C MET A 82 12.82 10.24 -7.31
N PRO A 83 12.28 9.58 -6.26
CA PRO A 83 11.23 10.17 -5.42
C PRO A 83 11.60 11.54 -4.84
N ALA A 84 12.87 11.75 -4.51
CA ALA A 84 13.37 13.05 -4.02
C ALA A 84 13.12 14.18 -5.05
N THR A 85 13.43 13.93 -6.32
CA THR A 85 13.17 14.89 -7.40
C THR A 85 11.67 15.14 -7.59
N LEU A 86 10.83 14.12 -7.45
CA LEU A 86 9.37 14.29 -7.51
C LEU A 86 8.84 15.16 -6.36
N ILE A 87 9.45 15.06 -5.18
CA ILE A 87 9.13 15.91 -4.01
C ILE A 87 9.57 17.36 -4.29
N GLU A 88 10.80 17.56 -4.74
CA GLU A 88 11.36 18.88 -5.07
C GLU A 88 10.54 19.62 -6.14
N LEU A 89 10.05 18.88 -7.15
CA LEU A 89 9.19 19.40 -8.21
C LEU A 89 7.72 19.56 -7.78
N GLY A 90 7.35 19.16 -6.56
CA GLY A 90 6.00 19.28 -6.03
C GLY A 90 4.98 18.30 -6.63
N TYR A 91 5.42 17.21 -7.27
CA TYR A 91 4.53 16.17 -7.80
C TYR A 91 3.99 15.22 -6.72
N ILE A 92 4.73 15.05 -5.62
CA ILE A 92 4.33 14.30 -4.44
C ILE A 92 4.79 15.05 -3.18
N VAL A 93 4.22 14.70 -2.04
CA VAL A 93 4.63 15.22 -0.73
C VAL A 93 5.61 14.27 -0.04
N PRO A 94 6.55 14.76 0.78
CA PRO A 94 7.49 13.90 1.49
C PRO A 94 6.76 12.96 2.48
N PRO A 95 7.13 11.67 2.52
CA PRO A 95 6.71 10.78 3.59
C PRO A 95 7.47 11.11 4.89
N ARG A 96 6.79 11.01 6.04
CA ARG A 96 7.35 11.16 7.39
C ARG A 96 7.10 9.90 8.19
N LEU A 97 8.17 9.29 8.70
CA LEU A 97 8.06 8.09 9.50
C LEU A 97 7.58 8.45 10.92
N HIS A 98 6.60 7.71 11.42
CA HIS A 98 6.08 7.81 12.76
C HIS A 98 6.05 6.41 13.38
N ILE A 99 6.85 6.17 14.42
CA ILE A 99 6.98 4.85 15.02
C ILE A 99 6.23 4.84 16.34
N MET A 100 5.31 3.90 16.47
CA MET A 100 4.40 3.84 17.62
C MET A 100 4.66 2.57 18.42
N HIS A 101 5.15 2.75 19.64
CA HIS A 101 5.45 1.63 20.52
C HIS A 101 4.23 1.29 21.37
N SER A 102 3.89 0.01 21.45
CA SER A 102 2.82 -0.45 22.30
C SER A 102 3.08 -1.86 22.80
N ASP A 103 2.88 -2.06 24.09
CA ASP A 103 2.84 -3.41 24.66
C ASP A 103 1.42 -3.95 24.55
N ILE A 104 1.29 -5.13 23.95
CA ILE A 104 0.07 -5.92 23.98
C ILE A 104 0.26 -6.94 25.10
N PRO A 105 -0.55 -6.91 26.16
CA PRO A 105 -0.51 -7.94 27.19
C PRO A 105 -0.71 -9.32 26.55
N VAL A 106 0.36 -10.10 26.42
CA VAL A 106 0.29 -11.49 25.97
C VAL A 106 0.23 -12.37 27.22
N PRO A 107 -0.66 -13.40 27.28
CA PRO A 107 -0.51 -14.47 28.25
C PRO A 107 0.90 -15.06 28.09
N LYS A 108 1.74 -14.96 29.13
CA LYS A 108 3.17 -15.29 29.07
C LYS A 108 3.41 -16.65 28.38
N ASN A 109 4.33 -16.69 27.42
CA ASN A 109 4.99 -17.90 26.89
C ASN A 109 4.10 -18.96 26.21
N LYS A 110 2.98 -18.61 25.57
CA LYS A 110 2.23 -19.53 24.72
C LYS A 110 2.18 -19.07 23.27
N LYS A 111 2.45 -19.98 22.32
CA LYS A 111 2.21 -19.67 20.89
C LYS A 111 0.70 -19.53 20.68
N LYS A 112 0.27 -18.80 19.65
CA LYS A 112 -1.17 -18.60 19.33
C LYS A 112 -1.98 -19.90 19.29
N LYS A 113 -1.33 -21.00 18.89
CA LYS A 113 -1.89 -22.37 18.83
C LYS A 113 -2.13 -23.04 20.20
N ASP A 114 -1.52 -22.54 21.27
CA ASP A 114 -1.57 -23.11 22.62
C ASP A 114 -2.52 -22.32 23.54
N MET A 115 -3.16 -21.26 23.02
CA MET A 115 -4.17 -20.48 23.74
C MET A 115 -5.53 -21.20 23.73
N THR A 116 -6.21 -21.15 24.87
CA THR A 116 -7.64 -21.48 24.95
C THR A 116 -8.48 -20.47 24.16
N LEU A 117 -9.73 -20.82 23.86
CA LEU A 117 -10.66 -19.91 23.16
C LEU A 117 -10.83 -18.58 23.92
N GLU A 118 -10.98 -18.63 25.24
CA GLU A 118 -11.15 -17.44 26.09
C GLU A 118 -9.91 -16.55 26.10
N GLU A 119 -8.71 -17.14 26.22
CA GLU A 119 -7.44 -16.41 26.13
C GLU A 119 -7.27 -15.75 24.75
N GLY A 120 -7.69 -16.44 23.69
CA GLY A 120 -7.70 -15.92 22.32
C GLY A 120 -8.59 -14.69 22.16
N GLU A 121 -9.82 -14.72 22.70
CA GLU A 121 -10.74 -13.58 22.66
C GLU A 121 -10.23 -12.37 23.47
N ILE A 122 -9.67 -12.61 24.66
CA ILE A 122 -9.08 -11.54 25.49
C ILE A 122 -7.92 -10.88 24.75
N HIS A 123 -7.02 -11.68 24.19
CA HIS A 123 -5.89 -11.18 23.42
C HIS A 123 -6.34 -10.36 22.20
N GLN A 124 -7.35 -10.84 21.47
CA GLN A 124 -7.93 -10.12 20.34
C GLN A 124 -8.53 -8.76 20.74
N ARG A 125 -9.26 -8.70 21.86
CA ARG A 125 -9.78 -7.41 22.39
C ARG A 125 -8.65 -6.45 22.75
N ALA A 126 -7.56 -6.95 23.33
CA ALA A 126 -6.38 -6.14 23.63
C ALA A 126 -5.74 -5.56 22.36
N VAL A 127 -5.58 -6.37 21.31
CA VAL A 127 -5.08 -5.94 19.99
C VAL A 127 -5.97 -4.82 19.42
N VAL A 128 -7.30 -4.99 19.41
CA VAL A 128 -8.24 -4.00 18.88
C VAL A 128 -8.17 -2.68 19.64
N ASN A 129 -8.11 -2.73 20.98
CA ASN A 129 -7.95 -1.53 21.79
C ASN A 129 -6.67 -0.78 21.44
N LYS A 130 -5.55 -1.51 21.24
CA LYS A 130 -4.29 -0.90 20.80
C LYS A 130 -4.38 -0.32 19.40
N VAL A 131 -5.02 -0.98 18.45
CA VAL A 131 -5.28 -0.41 17.12
C VAL A 131 -6.04 0.92 17.21
N ILE A 132 -7.06 0.99 18.09
CA ILE A 132 -7.82 2.23 18.31
C ILE A 132 -6.96 3.33 18.94
N GLU A 133 -6.12 3.00 19.92
CA GLU A 133 -5.17 3.95 20.53
C GLU A 133 -4.18 4.50 19.50
N LEU A 134 -3.59 3.62 18.69
CA LEU A 134 -2.70 4.00 17.59
C LEU A 134 -3.41 4.91 16.58
N ALA A 135 -4.66 4.59 16.26
CA ALA A 135 -5.45 5.40 15.33
C ALA A 135 -5.75 6.79 15.88
N LYS A 136 -6.04 6.92 17.17
CA LYS A 136 -6.22 8.22 17.85
C LYS A 136 -4.91 9.01 17.87
N ALA A 137 -3.80 8.38 18.23
CA ALA A 137 -2.49 9.04 18.27
C ALA A 137 -2.08 9.58 16.90
N GLN A 138 -2.19 8.76 15.84
CA GLN A 138 -1.90 9.21 14.48
C GLN A 138 -2.88 10.30 14.01
N HIS A 139 -4.16 10.21 14.38
CA HIS A 139 -5.15 11.23 14.08
C HIS A 139 -4.79 12.58 14.69
N GLU A 140 -4.50 12.62 15.99
CA GLU A 140 -4.13 13.84 16.71
C GLU A 140 -2.88 14.48 16.12
N LEU A 141 -1.83 13.68 15.86
CA LEU A 141 -0.61 14.13 15.18
C LEU A 141 -0.93 14.75 13.81
N THR A 142 -1.76 14.07 13.03
CA THR A 142 -2.04 14.49 11.65
C THR A 142 -2.92 15.74 11.60
N VAL A 143 -3.93 15.86 12.48
CA VAL A 143 -4.76 17.06 12.59
C VAL A 143 -3.95 18.24 13.10
N GLY A 144 -3.06 18.05 14.07
CA GLY A 144 -2.18 19.11 14.57
C GLY A 144 -1.33 19.73 13.47
N ASP A 145 -0.82 18.90 12.56
CA ASP A 145 0.07 19.34 11.49
C ASP A 145 -0.65 19.81 10.22
N LEU A 146 -1.72 19.12 9.81
CA LEU A 146 -2.37 19.32 8.50
C LEU A 146 -3.78 19.91 8.59
N GLY A 147 -4.36 19.98 9.79
CA GLY A 147 -5.72 20.49 10.02
C GLY A 147 -6.85 19.50 9.68
N PHE A 148 -6.53 18.34 9.10
CA PHE A 148 -7.47 17.25 8.84
C PHE A 148 -6.72 15.91 8.79
N SER A 149 -7.45 14.81 8.90
CA SER A 149 -6.87 13.48 9.02
C SER A 149 -7.68 12.41 8.29
N LYS A 150 -7.10 11.85 7.24
CA LYS A 150 -7.61 10.71 6.49
C LYS A 150 -6.54 9.61 6.45
N ILE A 151 -6.67 8.63 7.33
CA ILE A 151 -5.61 7.64 7.58
C ILE A 151 -6.03 6.27 7.08
N LEU A 152 -5.14 5.61 6.33
CA LEU A 152 -5.35 4.26 5.80
C LEU A 152 -4.64 3.20 6.65
N PHE A 153 -5.38 2.26 7.24
CA PHE A 153 -4.85 1.17 8.10
C PHE A 153 -4.81 -0.16 7.36
N SER A 154 -3.62 -0.71 7.16
CA SER A 154 -3.38 -2.03 6.54
C SER A 154 -3.30 -3.11 7.63
N LEU A 155 -4.31 -3.99 7.71
CA LEU A 155 -4.48 -4.98 8.79
C LEU A 155 -4.21 -6.43 8.35
N ASN A 156 -3.75 -7.28 9.28
CA ASN A 156 -3.23 -8.63 9.04
C ASN A 156 -4.31 -9.71 8.76
N THR A 157 -5.46 -9.68 9.45
CA THR A 157 -6.48 -10.74 9.30
C THR A 157 -7.92 -10.22 9.32
N THR A 158 -8.81 -10.97 8.65
CA THR A 158 -10.27 -10.84 8.79
C THR A 158 -10.72 -10.98 10.24
N ASP A 159 -9.98 -11.70 11.09
CA ASP A 159 -10.32 -11.83 12.51
C ASP A 159 -9.96 -10.57 13.31
N ASP A 160 -8.84 -9.90 13.03
CA ASP A 160 -8.54 -8.57 13.62
C ASP A 160 -9.60 -7.52 13.23
N VAL A 161 -10.24 -7.72 12.06
CA VAL A 161 -11.37 -6.93 11.54
C VAL A 161 -12.74 -7.47 11.95
N LYS A 162 -12.92 -8.72 12.38
CA LYS A 162 -14.24 -9.23 12.83
C LYS A 162 -14.77 -8.45 14.05
N ALA A 163 -13.87 -7.89 14.85
CA ALA A 163 -14.21 -6.95 15.91
C ALA A 163 -14.54 -5.53 15.38
N ILE A 164 -13.97 -5.13 14.24
CA ILE A 164 -14.27 -3.91 13.46
C ILE A 164 -15.13 -4.32 12.24
N ARG A 165 -16.27 -4.95 12.53
CA ARG A 165 -17.20 -5.63 11.61
C ARG A 165 -17.11 -5.22 10.12
N ASP A 166 -16.92 -6.22 9.26
CA ASP A 166 -16.93 -6.19 7.80
C ASP A 166 -17.93 -5.19 7.16
N GLY A 167 -17.46 -4.53 6.10
CA GLY A 167 -18.24 -3.65 5.22
C GLY A 167 -17.68 -2.23 5.11
N GLU A 168 -18.08 -1.53 4.06
CA GLU A 168 -17.84 -0.09 3.91
C GLU A 168 -18.66 0.64 4.96
N ARG A 169 -18.05 1.03 6.08
CA ARG A 169 -18.75 1.65 7.21
C ARG A 169 -18.23 3.04 7.46
N ILE A 170 -19.14 3.95 7.79
CA ILE A 170 -18.83 5.29 8.27
C ILE A 170 -19.42 5.41 9.66
N ASN A 171 -18.58 5.66 10.65
CA ASN A 171 -18.99 5.74 12.06
C ASN A 171 -19.76 4.49 12.54
N GLY A 172 -19.36 3.30 12.06
CA GLY A 172 -20.00 2.03 12.41
C GLY A 172 -21.33 1.74 11.68
N VAL A 173 -21.81 2.65 10.82
CA VAL A 173 -22.99 2.44 9.97
C VAL A 173 -22.55 1.88 8.63
N GLN A 174 -23.16 0.79 8.20
CA GLN A 174 -22.91 0.19 6.89
C GLN A 174 -23.44 1.11 5.77
N CYS A 175 -22.59 1.40 4.79
CA CYS A 175 -22.97 2.07 3.57
C CYS A 175 -23.82 1.13 2.71
N SER A 176 -24.72 1.71 1.90
CA SER A 176 -25.53 0.94 0.96
C SER A 176 -24.69 0.22 -0.09
N ASP A 177 -23.59 0.87 -0.50
CA ASP A 177 -22.70 0.44 -1.57
C ASP A 177 -21.38 1.26 -1.55
N ARG A 178 -20.47 0.86 -2.45
CA ARG A 178 -19.14 1.44 -2.61
C ARG A 178 -19.15 2.89 -3.05
N ASP A 179 -20.10 3.28 -3.88
CA ASP A 179 -20.17 4.65 -4.39
C ASP A 179 -20.61 5.60 -3.28
N ALA A 180 -21.56 5.19 -2.43
CA ALA A 180 -21.97 5.91 -1.24
C ALA A 180 -20.80 6.08 -0.25
N PHE A 181 -20.03 5.01 -0.01
CA PHE A 181 -18.83 5.08 0.82
C PHE A 181 -17.78 6.03 0.24
N LEU A 182 -17.46 5.89 -1.05
CA LEU A 182 -16.47 6.74 -1.72
C LEU A 182 -16.90 8.20 -1.71
N LYS A 183 -18.19 8.49 -1.88
CA LYS A 183 -18.72 9.86 -1.84
C LYS A 183 -18.47 10.51 -0.49
N GLU A 184 -18.72 9.79 0.59
CA GLU A 184 -18.53 10.29 1.96
C GLU A 184 -17.05 10.45 2.31
N VAL A 185 -16.21 9.50 1.90
CA VAL A 185 -14.75 9.57 2.11
C VAL A 185 -14.12 10.66 1.27
N LYS A 186 -14.70 11.02 0.11
CA LYS A 186 -14.21 12.12 -0.75
C LYS A 186 -14.59 13.51 -0.28
N VAL A 187 -15.41 13.64 0.77
CA VAL A 187 -15.74 14.96 1.35
C VAL A 187 -14.45 15.66 1.81
N GLU A 188 -14.27 16.90 1.37
CA GLU A 188 -13.09 17.72 1.65
C GLU A 188 -12.95 18.03 3.13
N GLY A 189 -11.71 18.02 3.64
CA GLY A 189 -11.40 18.31 5.05
C GLY A 189 -12.01 17.33 6.06
N ARG A 190 -12.70 16.27 5.62
CA ARG A 190 -13.33 15.31 6.53
C ARG A 190 -12.30 14.39 7.15
N ASN A 191 -12.39 14.26 8.47
CA ASN A 191 -11.62 13.28 9.21
C ASN A 191 -12.22 11.87 9.02
N CYS A 192 -11.39 10.90 8.63
CA CYS A 192 -11.82 9.51 8.52
C CYS A 192 -10.68 8.52 8.73
N LEU A 193 -11.01 7.38 9.34
CA LEU A 193 -10.14 6.22 9.45
C LEU A 193 -10.63 5.19 8.43
N LEU A 194 -9.73 4.72 7.58
CA LEU A 194 -9.99 3.76 6.51
C LEU A 194 -9.32 2.44 6.88
N PHE A 195 -10.07 1.53 7.49
CA PHE A 195 -9.58 0.19 7.82
C PHE A 195 -9.76 -0.73 6.63
N HIS A 196 -8.72 -1.47 6.26
CA HIS A 196 -8.79 -2.45 5.19
C HIS A 196 -8.04 -3.74 5.51
N TYR A 197 -8.67 -4.87 5.16
CA TYR A 197 -8.06 -6.20 5.18
C TYR A 197 -7.65 -6.56 3.75
N ASP A 198 -6.34 -6.60 3.53
CA ASP A 198 -5.73 -6.72 2.21
C ASP A 198 -6.20 -5.63 1.22
N ILE A 199 -5.45 -5.49 0.13
CA ILE A 199 -5.66 -4.60 -1.00
C ILE A 199 -7.15 -4.20 -1.18
N LEU A 200 -7.55 -3.09 -0.55
CA LEU A 200 -8.36 -2.07 -1.23
C LEU A 200 -7.49 -1.38 -2.33
N SER A 201 -6.34 -2.00 -2.69
CA SER A 201 -5.23 -1.41 -3.42
C SER A 201 -5.33 -1.39 -4.94
N GLU A 202 -6.35 -2.00 -5.56
CA GLU A 202 -6.70 -1.70 -6.95
C GLU A 202 -8.00 -0.86 -7.03
N GLY A 203 -7.84 0.46 -7.19
CA GLY A 203 -8.92 1.33 -7.69
C GLY A 203 -9.69 2.21 -6.70
N ILE A 204 -9.40 2.23 -5.40
CA ILE A 204 -9.92 3.30 -4.53
C ILE A 204 -9.09 4.57 -4.76
N ASP A 205 -9.61 5.44 -5.62
CA ASP A 205 -9.10 6.79 -5.81
C ASP A 205 -9.72 7.74 -4.79
N VAL A 206 -9.07 7.83 -3.62
CA VAL A 206 -9.45 8.74 -2.55
C VAL A 206 -8.37 9.79 -2.43
N ASP A 207 -8.76 11.03 -2.69
CA ASP A 207 -7.87 12.17 -2.51
C ASP A 207 -7.77 12.58 -1.04
N GLY A 208 -6.64 13.19 -0.69
CA GLY A 208 -6.40 13.73 0.63
C GLY A 208 -6.11 12.68 1.70
N ILE A 209 -5.66 11.46 1.34
CA ILE A 209 -5.11 10.53 2.35
C ILE A 209 -3.88 11.21 2.97
N THR A 210 -3.93 11.49 4.26
CA THR A 210 -2.88 12.23 4.99
C THR A 210 -1.82 11.32 5.59
N GLY A 211 -2.12 10.02 5.70
CA GLY A 211 -1.16 9.04 6.20
C GLY A 211 -1.63 7.61 6.04
N VAL A 212 -0.72 6.69 6.29
CA VAL A 212 -0.95 5.24 6.34
C VAL A 212 -0.46 4.69 7.68
N CYS A 213 -1.06 3.61 8.14
CA CYS A 213 -0.59 2.79 9.25
C CYS A 213 -0.39 1.36 8.77
N ILE A 214 0.85 0.89 8.80
CA ILE A 214 1.24 -0.43 8.28
C ILE A 214 1.27 -1.40 9.46
N MET A 215 0.17 -2.13 9.70
CA MET A 215 0.04 -3.03 10.86
C MET A 215 0.28 -4.50 10.52
N ARG A 216 0.87 -4.76 9.35
CA ARG A 216 1.10 -6.10 8.83
C ARG A 216 2.37 -6.21 8.02
N ASP A 217 2.88 -7.43 7.92
CA ASP A 217 3.96 -7.76 7.02
C ASP A 217 3.48 -7.71 5.56
N MET A 218 4.24 -7.02 4.74
CA MET A 218 3.95 -6.80 3.33
C MET A 218 5.22 -6.86 2.51
N GLY A 219 5.12 -7.41 1.29
CA GLY A 219 6.19 -7.28 0.31
C GLY A 219 6.44 -5.82 -0.07
N LEU A 220 7.68 -5.49 -0.43
CA LEU A 220 8.12 -4.12 -0.75
C LEU A 220 7.20 -3.39 -1.73
N ALA A 221 6.79 -4.04 -2.82
CA ALA A 221 5.90 -3.45 -3.82
C ALA A 221 4.55 -3.00 -3.20
N LYS A 222 3.95 -3.84 -2.35
CA LYS A 222 2.69 -3.50 -1.68
C LYS A 222 2.86 -2.35 -0.67
N ILE A 223 3.99 -2.30 0.04
CA ILE A 223 4.31 -1.19 0.96
C ILE A 223 4.38 0.11 0.18
N LEU A 224 5.15 0.14 -0.92
CA LEU A 224 5.32 1.33 -1.73
C LEU A 224 4.02 1.77 -2.42
N GLN A 225 3.18 0.84 -2.87
CA GLN A 225 1.83 1.17 -3.38
C GLN A 225 0.95 1.81 -2.29
N THR A 226 1.04 1.32 -1.05
CA THR A 226 0.28 1.86 0.08
C THR A 226 0.75 3.27 0.44
N ILE A 227 2.07 3.47 0.54
CA ILE A 227 2.68 4.79 0.75
C ILE A 227 2.34 5.74 -0.42
N GLY A 228 2.37 5.22 -1.65
CA GLY A 228 2.04 5.92 -2.90
C GLY A 228 0.66 6.58 -2.89
N ARG A 229 -0.29 6.05 -2.10
CA ARG A 229 -1.61 6.66 -1.90
C ARG A 229 -1.55 7.87 -0.97
N ALA A 230 -0.75 7.78 0.08
CA ALA A 230 -0.59 8.85 1.06
C ALA A 230 0.32 9.98 0.57
N VAL A 231 1.27 9.76 -0.32
CA VAL A 231 2.19 10.83 -0.79
C VAL A 231 1.64 11.69 -1.93
N ARG A 232 0.44 11.42 -2.45
CA ARG A 232 -0.19 12.24 -3.49
C ARG A 232 -0.42 13.66 -2.99
N VAL A 233 -0.21 14.68 -3.83
CA VAL A 233 -0.62 16.05 -3.52
C VAL A 233 -2.12 16.09 -3.27
N TYR A 234 -2.56 16.87 -2.28
CA TYR A 234 -3.98 17.08 -2.05
C TYR A 234 -4.52 18.05 -3.11
N LYS A 235 -5.34 17.57 -4.05
CA LYS A 235 -5.72 18.35 -5.24
C LYS A 235 -6.58 19.58 -4.92
N PRO A 236 -7.58 19.52 -4.00
CA PRO A 236 -8.39 20.68 -3.63
C PRO A 236 -7.55 21.85 -3.09
N ASP A 237 -6.50 21.55 -2.32
CA ASP A 237 -5.64 22.57 -1.75
C ASP A 237 -4.25 21.98 -1.42
N PRO A 238 -3.29 22.07 -2.36
CA PRO A 238 -1.94 21.56 -2.16
C PRO A 238 -1.23 22.11 -0.92
N SER A 239 -1.61 23.32 -0.46
CA SER A 239 -0.97 23.98 0.68
C SER A 239 -1.30 23.33 2.03
N LYS A 240 -2.44 22.64 2.13
CA LYS A 240 -2.91 21.98 3.36
C LYS A 240 -2.22 20.65 3.64
N LYS A 241 -1.65 20.02 2.62
CA LYS A 241 -0.98 18.74 2.77
C LYS A 241 0.46 18.87 2.31
N LYS A 242 1.36 19.13 3.25
CA LYS A 242 2.80 19.31 2.99
C LYS A 242 3.62 18.05 3.19
N GLN A 243 3.02 17.00 3.77
CA GLN A 243 3.67 15.73 4.05
C GLN A 243 2.64 14.61 4.19
N ALA A 244 3.13 13.37 4.29
CA ALA A 244 2.32 12.19 4.53
C ALA A 244 2.88 11.37 5.69
N TRP A 245 2.06 11.05 6.68
CA TRP A 245 2.51 10.27 7.85
C TRP A 245 2.51 8.77 7.55
N ILE A 246 3.66 8.11 7.70
CA ILE A 246 3.84 6.67 7.54
C ILE A 246 4.03 6.09 8.94
N SER A 247 2.97 5.52 9.48
CA SER A 247 2.97 5.00 10.84
C SER A 247 3.27 3.50 10.86
N VAL A 248 4.21 3.10 11.71
CA VAL A 248 4.62 1.71 11.90
C VAL A 248 4.49 1.37 13.39
N PRO A 249 3.54 0.51 13.78
CA PRO A 249 3.43 0.06 15.15
C PRO A 249 4.45 -1.03 15.44
N VAL A 250 5.03 -0.96 16.63
CA VAL A 250 5.98 -1.93 17.15
C VAL A 250 5.34 -2.51 18.40
N PHE A 251 4.85 -3.74 18.26
CA PHE A 251 4.18 -4.45 19.34
C PHE A 251 5.17 -5.34 20.08
N ASN A 252 5.27 -5.16 21.41
CA ASN A 252 6.16 -5.96 22.27
C ASN A 252 7.61 -5.99 21.75
N GLY A 253 8.13 -4.84 21.30
CA GLY A 253 9.49 -4.72 20.79
C GLY A 253 10.53 -5.15 21.83
N ASP A 254 11.60 -5.79 21.39
CA ASP A 254 12.80 -6.04 22.19
C ASP A 254 13.82 -4.91 21.99
N ASP A 255 14.85 -4.87 22.86
CA ASP A 255 15.89 -3.84 22.85
C ASP A 255 16.57 -3.71 21.47
N ASP A 256 16.70 -4.82 20.74
CA ASP A 256 17.25 -4.87 19.38
C ASP A 256 16.33 -4.18 18.36
N SER A 257 15.02 -4.42 18.45
CA SER A 257 14.02 -3.72 17.63
C SER A 257 14.10 -2.21 17.85
N TYR A 258 14.19 -1.76 19.10
CA TYR A 258 14.32 -0.34 19.44
C TYR A 258 15.64 0.26 18.91
N ALA A 259 16.75 -0.47 18.99
CA ALA A 259 18.05 -0.01 18.49
C ALA A 259 18.07 0.17 16.97
N ILE A 260 17.51 -0.78 16.22
CA ILE A 260 17.37 -0.69 14.76
C ILE A 260 16.49 0.50 14.39
N ILE A 261 15.35 0.65 15.06
CA ILE A 261 14.41 1.74 14.83
C ILE A 261 15.07 3.11 15.02
N ASN A 262 15.80 3.31 16.12
CA ASN A 262 16.45 4.58 16.42
C ASN A 262 17.57 4.93 15.43
N GLN A 263 18.11 3.95 14.71
CA GLN A 263 19.09 4.18 13.64
C GLN A 263 18.45 4.80 12.39
N TYR A 264 17.16 4.55 12.14
CA TYR A 264 16.44 5.02 10.95
C TYR A 264 15.38 6.09 11.24
N ALA A 265 15.03 6.31 12.50
CA ALA A 265 14.18 7.39 12.96
C ALA A 265 14.98 8.71 13.00
N TRP A 266 15.01 9.42 11.87
CA TRP A 266 15.51 10.79 11.84
C TRP A 266 14.45 11.71 12.46
N TYR A 267 14.80 12.36 13.58
CA TYR A 267 14.02 13.44 14.20
C TYR A 267 13.87 14.63 13.26
#